data_AF-A0A840EX41-F1
#
_entry.id   AF-A0A840EX41-F1
#
_cell.length_a   1.000
_cell.length_b   1.000
_cell.length_c   1.000
_cell.angle_alpha   90.00
_cell.angle_beta   90.00
_cell.angle_gamma   90.00
#
_symmetry.space_group_name_H-M   'P 1'
#
loop_
_entity.id
_entity.type
_entity.pdbx_description
1 polymer ?
#
loop_
_entity_poly.entity_id
_entity_poly.type
_entity_poly.pdbx_seq_one_letter_code
_entity_poly.pdbx_strand_id
1 'polypeptide(L)'
;MVESTIPVGGGPNAEPHDLVEALYALYAQVHRQTPREMSLTASATLTRLNDFGPARVTALAELQGVTQPSMTSLVSSLEGSGLVTRRRDPADGRAALVELTEAGRIAVSRRRHAQAERFAAGIARLPDEERERLAAAVPALRLLDEILRGE
;
A
#
# COMPACT_ATOMS: atom_id res chain seq x y z
N MET A 1 20.80 -6.46 29.96
CA MET A 1 19.95 -5.25 30.00
C MET A 1 20.63 -4.20 29.15
N VAL A 2 20.07 -3.88 28.00
CA VAL A 2 20.57 -2.83 27.11
C VAL A 2 19.37 -1.90 26.90
N GLU A 3 19.35 -0.78 27.61
CA GLU A 3 18.49 0.37 27.29
C GLU A 3 18.95 0.91 25.94
N SER A 4 18.25 0.50 24.88
CA SER A 4 18.39 1.13 23.57
C SER A 4 17.44 2.31 23.54
N THR A 5 17.95 3.45 24.00
CA THR A 5 17.32 4.77 23.84
C THR A 5 17.20 5.05 22.34
N ILE A 6 15.98 4.98 21.82
CA ILE A 6 15.65 5.53 20.50
C ILE A 6 15.75 7.05 20.63
N PRO A 7 16.48 7.75 19.74
CA PRO A 7 16.59 9.19 19.84
C PRO A 7 15.22 9.83 19.57
N VAL A 8 14.68 10.53 20.56
CA VAL A 8 13.51 11.40 20.43
C VAL A 8 14.00 12.70 19.81
N GLY A 9 14.00 12.76 18.48
CA GLY A 9 14.36 13.94 17.71
C GLY A 9 13.15 14.45 16.95
N GLY A 10 12.48 15.46 17.48
CA GLY A 10 11.38 16.16 16.81
C GLY A 10 10.79 17.24 17.71
N GLY A 11 11.42 18.41 17.72
CA GLY A 11 10.86 19.60 18.38
C GLY A 11 9.56 20.06 17.72
N PRO A 12 8.87 21.09 18.27
CA PRO A 12 7.54 21.56 17.83
C PRO A 12 7.50 22.22 16.44
N ASN A 13 8.51 21.98 15.58
CA ASN A 13 8.66 22.55 14.25
C ASN A 13 9.16 21.50 13.25
N ALA A 14 8.50 20.34 13.19
CA ALA A 14 8.73 19.38 12.12
C ALA A 14 8.26 20.01 10.80
N GLU A 15 9.17 20.21 9.86
CA GLU A 15 8.80 20.69 8.54
C GLU A 15 7.96 19.59 7.85
N PRO A 16 6.99 19.93 6.97
CA PRO A 16 6.19 18.93 6.26
C PRO A 16 7.03 17.83 5.57
N HIS A 17 8.26 18.19 5.18
CA HIS A 17 9.23 17.27 4.61
C HIS A 17 9.69 16.16 5.58
N ASP A 18 9.90 16.49 6.86
CA ASP A 18 10.37 15.54 7.88
C ASP A 18 9.34 14.44 8.14
N LEU A 19 8.05 14.81 8.14
CA LEU A 19 6.95 13.86 8.24
C LEU A 19 6.92 12.92 7.04
N VAL A 20 7.10 13.46 5.83
CA VAL A 20 7.12 12.67 4.59
C VAL A 20 8.30 11.68 4.60
N GLU A 21 9.50 12.12 4.98
CA GLU A 21 10.65 11.23 5.12
C GLU A 21 10.42 10.13 6.16
N ALA A 22 9.88 10.48 7.32
CA ALA A 22 9.55 9.52 8.37
C ALA A 22 8.51 8.49 7.89
N LEU A 23 7.46 8.94 7.18
CA LEU A 23 6.44 8.07 6.60
C LEU A 23 7.02 7.13 5.53
N TYR A 24 7.89 7.63 4.64
CA TYR A 24 8.56 6.79 3.63
C TYR A 24 9.50 5.77 4.26
N ALA A 25 10.29 6.17 5.26
CA ALA A 25 11.18 5.27 5.98
C ALA A 25 10.39 4.16 6.68
N LEU A 26 9.27 4.52 7.31
CA LEU A 26 8.37 3.59 7.99
C LEU A 26 7.68 2.63 7.00
N TYR A 27 7.17 3.15 5.89
CA TYR A 27 6.63 2.35 4.78
C TYR A 27 7.66 1.34 4.26
N ALA A 28 8.89 1.80 3.98
CA ALA A 28 9.97 0.95 3.51
C ALA A 28 10.33 -0.12 4.55
N GLN A 29 10.38 0.22 5.83
CA GLN A 29 10.71 -0.71 6.91
C GLN A 29 9.67 -1.84 7.03
N VAL A 30 8.38 -1.51 7.00
CA VAL A 30 7.29 -2.48 7.04
C VAL A 30 7.30 -3.39 5.81
N HIS A 31 7.69 -2.85 4.65
CA HIS A 31 7.77 -3.61 3.38
C HIS A 31 9.06 -4.44 3.21
N ARG A 32 10.13 -4.15 3.95
CA ARG A 32 11.38 -4.93 3.93
C ARG A 32 11.28 -6.19 4.78
N GLN A 33 10.56 -6.14 5.89
CA GLN A 33 10.55 -7.24 6.86
C GLN A 33 9.33 -8.18 6.72
N THR A 34 8.47 -7.96 5.73
CA THR A 34 7.35 -8.86 5.42
C THR A 34 7.81 -9.81 4.30
N PRO A 35 7.84 -11.15 4.51
CA PRO A 35 8.14 -12.10 3.45
C PRO A 35 7.28 -11.80 2.23
N ARG A 36 7.92 -11.56 1.07
CA ARG A 36 7.21 -11.15 -0.12
C ARG A 36 6.69 -12.38 -0.86
N GLU A 37 5.42 -12.71 -0.64
CA GLU A 37 4.69 -13.64 -1.52
C GLU A 37 4.56 -13.10 -2.94
N MET A 38 4.66 -11.76 -3.12
CA MET A 38 4.63 -11.11 -4.43
C MET A 38 5.41 -9.79 -4.43
N SER A 39 5.71 -9.28 -5.63
CA SER A 39 6.43 -8.02 -5.83
C SER A 39 5.65 -6.79 -5.31
N LEU A 40 6.35 -5.66 -5.11
CA LEU A 40 5.72 -4.40 -4.73
C LEU A 40 4.71 -3.93 -5.79
N THR A 41 5.08 -4.02 -7.08
CA THR A 41 4.20 -3.69 -8.21
C THR A 41 2.96 -4.59 -8.24
N ALA A 42 3.10 -5.88 -7.95
CA ALA A 42 1.96 -6.79 -7.84
C ALA A 42 1.01 -6.37 -6.71
N SER A 43 1.57 -6.05 -5.53
CA SER A 43 0.83 -5.53 -4.40
C SER A 43 0.05 -4.27 -4.74
N ALA A 44 0.73 -3.28 -5.30
CA ALA A 44 0.16 -1.98 -5.61
C ALA A 44 -0.93 -2.10 -6.69
N THR A 45 -0.73 -2.99 -7.67
CA THR A 45 -1.74 -3.31 -8.69
C THR A 45 -3.00 -3.91 -8.07
N LEU A 46 -2.88 -4.90 -7.19
CA LEU A 46 -4.05 -5.50 -6.52
C LEU A 46 -4.78 -4.49 -5.62
N THR A 47 -4.04 -3.68 -4.86
CA THR A 47 -4.61 -2.59 -4.05
C THR A 47 -5.39 -1.60 -4.90
N ARG A 48 -4.81 -1.15 -6.03
CA ARG A 48 -5.48 -0.24 -6.96
C ARG A 48 -6.78 -0.82 -7.53
N LEU A 49 -6.78 -2.10 -7.88
CA LEU A 49 -7.98 -2.77 -8.40
C LEU A 49 -9.04 -2.96 -7.31
N ASN A 50 -8.62 -3.14 -6.05
CA ASN A 50 -9.53 -3.20 -4.92
C ASN A 50 -10.23 -1.86 -4.66
N ASP A 51 -9.47 -0.77 -4.69
CA ASP A 51 -9.97 0.53 -4.22
C ASP A 51 -10.78 1.27 -5.29
N PHE A 52 -10.47 1.10 -6.57
CA PHE A 52 -11.15 1.81 -7.65
C PHE A 52 -11.65 0.89 -8.78
N GLY A 53 -11.74 -0.40 -8.51
CA GLY A 53 -12.33 -1.38 -9.43
C GLY A 53 -11.47 -1.71 -10.67
N PRO A 54 -12.10 -2.37 -11.68
CA PRO A 54 -11.41 -2.88 -12.85
C PRO A 54 -10.69 -1.80 -13.66
N ALA A 55 -9.53 -2.13 -14.22
CA ALA A 55 -8.72 -1.20 -15.00
C ALA A 55 -8.08 -1.84 -16.22
N ARG A 56 -7.80 -1.03 -17.24
CA ARG A 56 -7.04 -1.47 -18.42
C ARG A 56 -5.58 -1.72 -18.06
N VAL A 57 -4.96 -2.69 -18.72
CA VAL A 57 -3.52 -3.00 -18.56
C VAL A 57 -2.64 -1.77 -18.83
N THR A 58 -3.00 -0.93 -19.80
CA THR A 58 -2.28 0.32 -20.11
C THR A 58 -2.34 1.32 -18.96
N ALA A 59 -3.53 1.56 -18.41
CA ALA A 59 -3.72 2.45 -17.27
C ALA A 59 -2.99 1.94 -16.02
N LEU A 60 -2.97 0.61 -15.80
CA LEU A 60 -2.18 0.01 -14.73
C LEU A 60 -0.69 0.23 -14.95
N ALA A 61 -0.19 0.07 -16.18
CA ALA A 61 1.23 0.26 -16.49
C ALA A 61 1.67 1.71 -16.22
N GLU A 62 0.90 2.68 -16.70
CA GLU A 62 1.12 4.11 -16.49
C GLU A 62 1.13 4.46 -15.00
N LEU A 63 0.10 4.02 -14.26
CA LEU A 63 -0.02 4.31 -12.83
C LEU A 63 1.13 3.71 -12.01
N GLN A 64 1.57 2.50 -12.37
CA GLN A 64 2.64 1.81 -11.65
C GLN A 64 4.05 2.18 -12.13
N GLY A 65 4.17 3.09 -13.12
CA GLY A 65 5.46 3.53 -13.66
C GLY A 65 6.27 2.42 -14.32
N VAL A 66 5.60 1.43 -14.93
CA VAL A 66 6.25 0.30 -15.63
C VAL A 66 5.82 0.24 -17.09
N THR A 67 6.60 -0.49 -17.90
CA THR A 67 6.24 -0.69 -19.31
C THR A 67 4.98 -1.56 -19.44
N GLN A 68 4.21 -1.37 -20.52
CA GLN A 68 3.04 -2.20 -20.81
C GLN A 68 3.37 -3.70 -20.94
N PRO A 69 4.48 -4.13 -21.58
CA PRO A 69 4.90 -5.53 -21.56
C PRO A 69 5.17 -6.05 -20.14
N SER A 70 5.84 -5.27 -19.28
CA SER A 70 6.08 -5.64 -17.88
C SER A 70 4.78 -5.82 -17.11
N MET A 71 3.83 -4.88 -17.26
CA MET A 71 2.50 -4.98 -16.65
C MET A 71 1.70 -6.17 -17.19
N THR A 72 1.79 -6.46 -18.49
CA THR A 72 1.13 -7.62 -19.09
C THR A 72 1.64 -8.92 -18.48
N SER A 73 2.96 -9.07 -18.32
CA SER A 73 3.57 -10.23 -17.66
C SER A 73 3.16 -10.33 -16.19
N LEU A 74 3.12 -9.21 -15.47
CA LEU A 74 2.65 -9.16 -14.08
C LEU A 74 1.20 -9.64 -13.97
N VAL A 75 0.30 -9.11 -14.80
CA VAL A 75 -1.12 -9.50 -14.83
C VAL A 75 -1.28 -10.97 -15.18
N SER A 76 -0.50 -11.50 -16.12
CA SER A 76 -0.51 -12.93 -16.42
C SER A 76 -0.09 -13.79 -15.23
N SER A 77 0.92 -13.36 -14.47
CA SER A 77 1.30 -14.08 -13.24
C SER A 77 0.20 -14.01 -12.18
N LEU A 78 -0.43 -12.85 -11.99
CA LEU A 78 -1.53 -12.69 -11.03
C LEU A 78 -2.76 -13.53 -11.40
N GLU A 79 -3.06 -13.62 -12.70
CA GLU A 79 -4.15 -14.45 -13.23
C GLU A 79 -3.83 -15.94 -13.05
N GLY A 80 -2.58 -16.36 -13.32
CA GLY A 80 -2.11 -17.72 -13.05
C GLY A 80 -2.17 -18.11 -11.57
N SER A 81 -2.04 -17.13 -10.67
CA SER A 81 -2.27 -17.31 -9.22
C SER A 81 -3.74 -17.19 -8.80
N GLY A 82 -4.67 -16.99 -9.74
CA GLY A 82 -6.10 -16.88 -9.48
C GLY A 82 -6.51 -15.59 -8.76
N LEU A 83 -5.66 -14.57 -8.70
CA LEU A 83 -5.91 -13.32 -7.97
C LEU A 83 -6.65 -12.28 -8.82
N VAL A 84 -6.53 -12.37 -10.14
CA VAL A 84 -7.23 -11.50 -11.09
C VAL A 84 -7.83 -12.32 -12.22
N THR A 85 -8.77 -11.72 -12.93
CA THR A 85 -9.28 -12.22 -14.21
C THR A 85 -9.19 -11.12 -15.27
N ARG A 86 -9.02 -11.52 -16.53
CA ARG A 86 -9.11 -10.62 -17.69
C ARG A 86 -10.40 -10.84 -18.47
N ARG A 87 -11.06 -9.74 -18.81
CA ARG A 87 -12.18 -9.73 -19.77
C ARG A 87 -11.95 -8.67 -20.84
N ARG A 88 -12.55 -8.88 -22.02
CA ARG A 88 -12.57 -7.83 -23.05
C ARG A 88 -13.30 -6.61 -22.52
N ASP A 89 -12.77 -5.45 -22.82
CA ASP A 89 -13.44 -4.19 -22.53
C ASP A 89 -14.65 -4.02 -23.48
N PRO A 90 -15.88 -3.86 -22.98
CA PRO A 90 -17.06 -3.63 -23.82
C PRO A 90 -16.98 -2.34 -24.66
N ALA A 91 -16.24 -1.33 -24.18
CA ALA A 91 -16.08 -0.05 -24.87
C ALA A 91 -14.94 -0.08 -25.92
N ASP A 92 -13.98 -0.99 -25.76
CA ASP A 92 -12.89 -1.21 -26.70
C ASP A 92 -12.52 -2.71 -26.71
N GLY A 93 -13.11 -3.47 -27.63
CA GLY A 93 -12.91 -4.92 -27.69
C GLY A 93 -11.45 -5.39 -27.88
N ARG A 94 -10.51 -4.47 -28.15
CA ARG A 94 -9.06 -4.74 -28.22
C ARG A 94 -8.37 -4.61 -26.86
N ALA A 95 -8.94 -3.84 -25.93
CA ALA A 95 -8.40 -3.65 -24.60
C ALA A 95 -8.88 -4.75 -23.64
N ALA A 96 -7.99 -5.16 -22.73
CA ALA A 96 -8.32 -6.08 -21.64
C ALA A 96 -8.54 -5.29 -20.35
N LEU A 97 -9.70 -5.49 -19.72
CA LEU A 97 -9.97 -5.07 -18.34
C LEU A 97 -9.50 -6.16 -17.39
N VAL A 98 -8.74 -5.75 -16.39
CA VAL A 98 -8.27 -6.59 -15.29
C VAL A 98 -9.15 -6.31 -14.08
N GLU A 99 -9.61 -7.36 -13.43
CA GLU A 99 -10.50 -7.28 -12.26
C GLU A 99 -10.05 -8.28 -11.19
N LEU A 100 -10.21 -7.93 -9.90
CA LEU A 100 -9.92 -8.85 -8.81
C LEU A 100 -10.93 -10.00 -8.78
N THR A 101 -10.42 -11.20 -8.59
CA THR A 101 -11.24 -12.31 -8.13
C THR A 101 -11.54 -12.16 -6.64
N GLU A 102 -12.39 -13.05 -6.11
CA GLU A 102 -12.61 -13.14 -4.67
C GLU A 102 -11.33 -13.50 -3.91
N ALA A 103 -10.54 -14.43 -4.46
CA ALA A 103 -9.23 -14.77 -3.89
C ALA A 103 -8.27 -13.56 -3.90
N GLY A 104 -8.32 -12.73 -4.94
CA GLY A 104 -7.58 -11.46 -5.01
C GLY A 104 -7.97 -10.49 -3.90
N ARG A 105 -9.27 -10.28 -3.67
CA ARG A 105 -9.78 -9.43 -2.58
C ARG A 105 -9.36 -9.94 -1.21
N ILE A 106 -9.48 -11.25 -0.97
CA ILE A 106 -9.02 -11.88 0.27
C ILE A 106 -7.51 -11.70 0.45
N ALA A 107 -6.71 -11.84 -0.60
CA ALA A 107 -5.26 -11.62 -0.54
C ALA A 107 -4.91 -10.18 -0.15
N VAL A 108 -5.59 -9.18 -0.74
CA VAL A 108 -5.40 -7.76 -0.37
C VAL A 108 -5.77 -7.53 1.10
N SER A 109 -6.93 -8.04 1.54
CA SER A 109 -7.40 -7.91 2.92
C SER A 109 -6.43 -8.54 3.94
N ARG A 110 -5.98 -9.77 3.68
CA ARG A 110 -4.98 -10.45 4.53
C ARG A 110 -3.69 -9.66 4.65
N ARG A 111 -3.21 -9.08 3.55
CA ARG A 111 -2.01 -8.25 3.55
C ARG A 111 -2.18 -6.93 4.30
N ARG A 112 -3.35 -6.28 4.17
CA ARG A 112 -3.67 -5.08 4.95
C ARG A 112 -3.71 -5.40 6.44
N HIS A 113 -4.36 -6.50 6.83
CA HIS A 113 -4.44 -6.93 8.22
C HIS A 113 -3.05 -7.28 8.79
N ALA A 114 -2.23 -8.05 8.06
CA ALA A 114 -0.88 -8.39 8.51
C ALA A 114 0.02 -7.15 8.69
N GLN A 115 -0.12 -6.14 7.82
CA GLN A 115 0.58 -4.87 7.98
C GLN A 115 0.06 -4.11 9.21
N ALA A 116 -1.26 -4.03 9.40
CA ALA A 116 -1.87 -3.37 10.55
C ALA A 116 -1.42 -3.98 11.88
N GLU A 117 -1.42 -5.32 12.00
CA GLU A 117 -0.93 -6.03 13.18
C GLU A 117 0.54 -5.72 13.47
N ARG A 118 1.36 -5.63 12.43
CA ARG A 118 2.79 -5.27 12.57
C ARG A 118 2.95 -3.84 13.08
N PHE A 119 2.18 -2.89 12.54
CA PHE A 119 2.17 -1.52 13.02
C PHE A 119 1.71 -1.45 14.47
N ALA A 120 0.61 -2.12 14.82
CA ALA A 120 0.08 -2.18 16.17
C ALA A 120 1.12 -2.73 17.17
N ALA A 121 1.82 -3.80 16.80
CA ALA A 121 2.89 -4.37 17.62
C ALA A 121 4.09 -3.41 17.79
N GLY A 122 4.42 -2.62 16.76
CA GLY A 122 5.43 -1.57 16.86
C GLY A 122 5.01 -0.44 17.80
N ILE A 123 3.78 0.06 17.64
CA ILE A 123 3.19 1.13 18.45
C ILE A 123 3.07 0.70 19.92
N ALA A 124 2.72 -0.56 20.19
CA ALA A 124 2.61 -1.09 21.55
C ALA A 124 3.95 -1.09 22.31
N ARG A 125 5.09 -0.95 21.62
CA ARG A 125 6.43 -0.88 22.22
C ARG A 125 6.90 0.56 22.46
N LEU A 126 6.12 1.56 22.06
CA LEU A 126 6.45 2.96 22.28
C LEU A 126 6.12 3.37 23.73
N PRO A 127 6.85 4.37 24.27
CA PRO A 127 6.43 5.05 25.48
C PRO A 127 5.01 5.59 25.36
N ASP A 128 4.30 5.70 26.49
CA ASP A 128 2.90 6.08 26.54
C ASP A 128 2.63 7.44 25.87
N GLU A 129 3.52 8.41 26.11
CA GLU A 129 3.43 9.75 25.53
C GLU A 129 3.48 9.72 23.99
N GLU A 130 4.38 8.93 23.39
CA GLU A 130 4.48 8.84 21.93
C GLU A 130 3.29 8.09 21.33
N ARG A 131 2.74 7.11 22.05
CA ARG A 131 1.52 6.41 21.64
C ARG A 131 0.31 7.35 21.64
N GLU A 132 0.20 8.23 22.64
CA GLU A 132 -0.83 9.27 22.70
C GLU A 132 -0.68 10.28 21.56
N ARG A 133 0.55 10.72 21.26
CA ARG A 133 0.82 11.62 20.12
C ARG A 133 0.43 10.99 18.78
N LEU A 134 0.76 9.72 18.55
CA LEU A 134 0.34 9.00 17.34
C LEU A 134 -1.18 8.86 17.25
N ALA A 135 -1.85 8.56 18.37
CA ALA A 135 -3.31 8.48 18.42
C ALA A 135 -3.95 9.85 18.09
N ALA A 136 -3.41 10.94 18.64
CA ALA A 136 -3.85 12.30 18.37
C ALA A 136 -3.63 12.75 16.92
N ALA A 137 -2.65 12.17 16.21
CA ALA A 137 -2.39 12.45 14.80
C ALA A 137 -3.36 11.76 13.82
N VAL A 138 -4.07 10.72 14.25
CA VAL A 138 -4.96 9.91 13.37
C VAL A 138 -5.99 10.76 12.60
N PRO A 139 -6.72 11.72 13.22
CA PRO A 139 -7.67 12.55 12.50
C PRO A 139 -7.01 13.37 11.38
N ALA A 140 -5.82 13.93 11.61
CA ALA A 140 -5.09 14.70 10.61
C ALA A 140 -4.60 13.82 9.45
N LEU A 141 -4.15 12.60 9.74
CA LEU A 141 -3.75 11.64 8.70
C LEU A 141 -4.93 11.19 7.82
N ARG A 142 -6.13 11.05 8.40
CA ARG A 142 -7.36 10.75 7.64
C ARG A 142 -7.75 11.90 6.72
N LEU A 143 -7.73 13.13 7.24
CA LEU A 143 -8.00 14.32 6.43
C LEU A 143 -6.99 14.46 5.28
N LEU A 144 -5.71 14.17 5.52
CA LEU A 144 -4.70 14.17 4.47
C LEU A 144 -4.98 13.12 3.39
N ASP A 145 -5.39 11.91 3.76
CA ASP A 145 -5.79 10.85 2.82
C ASP A 145 -7.00 11.27 1.95
N GLU A 146 -8.02 11.91 2.55
CA GLU A 146 -9.17 12.47 1.83
C GLU A 146 -8.73 13.53 0.80
N ILE A 147 -7.91 14.51 1.23
CA ILE A 147 -7.37 15.56 0.36
C ILE A 147 -6.56 14.97 -0.80
N LEU A 148 -5.73 13.95 -0.54
CA LEU A 148 -4.91 13.32 -1.57
C LEU A 148 -5.71 12.47 -2.57
N ARG A 149 -6.87 11.95 -2.17
CA ARG A 149 -7.80 11.27 -3.08
C ARG A 149 -8.59 12.25 -3.96
N GLY A 150 -8.54 13.54 -3.62
CA GLY A 150 -9.26 14.59 -4.34
C GLY A 150 -10.76 14.62 -4.03
N GLU A 151 -11.15 14.17 -2.83
CA GLU A 151 -12.51 14.30 -2.28
C GLU A 151 -12.68 15.57 -1.44
#